data_AF-A0A822EAC4-F1
#
_entry.id   AF-A0A822EAC4-F1
#
_cell.length_a   1.000
_cell.length_b   1.000
_cell.length_c   1.000
_cell.angle_alpha   90.00
_cell.angle_beta   90.00
_cell.angle_gamma   90.00
#
_symmetry.space_group_name_H-M   'P 1'
#
loop_
_entity.id
_entity.type
_entity.pdbx_description
1 polymer ?
#
loop_
_entity_poly.entity_id
_entity_poly.type
_entity_poly.pdbx_seq_one_letter_code
_entity_poly.pdbx_strand_id
1 'polypeptide(L)'
;MTPNLYALKLDHLFFSDINLNVIKENEVFQYVSNTNKIKIVNFGVWCSLNEIQLIVNLFPQLEYLKIGMNKKEIQSIVRFLLLKTNDKTQHLLFLCILRIPKIYLKKLNVLIKSENLLHDYCSKFINCDLCLWW
;
A
#
# COMPACT_ATOMS: atom_id res chain seq x y z
N MET A 1 -4.53 -28.09 -6.84
CA MET A 1 -5.35 -26.87 -6.73
C MET A 1 -4.62 -25.90 -5.83
N THR A 2 -4.09 -24.80 -6.37
CA THR A 2 -3.45 -23.77 -5.55
C THR A 2 -4.57 -22.92 -4.92
N PRO A 3 -4.60 -22.74 -3.59
CA PRO A 3 -5.63 -21.91 -2.97
C PRO A 3 -5.52 -20.48 -3.50
N ASN A 4 -6.53 -20.03 -4.24
CA ASN A 4 -6.65 -18.66 -4.72
C ASN A 4 -7.03 -17.76 -3.54
N LEU A 5 -6.05 -17.39 -2.72
CA LEU A 5 -6.22 -16.43 -1.64
C LEU A 5 -6.56 -15.05 -2.23
N TYR A 6 -7.75 -14.55 -1.91
CA TYR A 6 -8.21 -13.21 -2.34
C TYR A 6 -7.75 -12.11 -1.37
N ALA A 7 -7.62 -12.47 -0.10
CA ALA A 7 -7.24 -11.57 0.97
C ALA A 7 -6.10 -12.15 1.79
N LEU A 8 -5.12 -11.31 2.11
CA LEU A 8 -4.01 -11.62 2.98
C LEU A 8 -4.06 -10.71 4.20
N LYS A 9 -4.16 -11.32 5.38
CA LYS A 9 -4.05 -10.62 6.66
C LYS A 9 -2.85 -11.18 7.41
N LEU A 10 -1.89 -10.33 7.73
CA LEU A 10 -0.73 -10.71 8.54
C LEU A 10 -0.59 -9.73 9.70
N ASP A 11 -0.45 -10.27 10.91
CA ASP A 11 -0.21 -9.47 12.10
C ASP A 11 1.28 -9.08 12.21
N HIS A 12 2.16 -9.91 11.64
CA HIS A 12 3.60 -9.70 11.60
C HIS A 12 4.16 -10.03 10.21
N LEU A 13 5.07 -9.19 9.73
CA LEU A 13 5.83 -9.41 8.51
C LEU A 13 7.25 -8.93 8.77
N PHE A 14 8.22 -9.82 8.59
CA PHE A 14 9.63 -9.50 8.79
C PHE A 14 10.31 -9.42 7.44
N PHE A 15 10.85 -8.26 7.12
CA PHE A 15 11.69 -8.08 5.96
C PHE A 15 13.13 -7.87 6.44
N SER A 16 14.00 -8.85 6.17
CA SER A 16 15.44 -8.70 6.35
C SER A 16 16.07 -8.27 5.04
N ASP A 17 16.85 -7.18 5.06
CA ASP A 17 17.69 -6.72 3.95
C ASP A 17 17.01 -6.68 2.57
N ILE A 18 15.98 -5.83 2.44
CA ILE A 18 15.29 -5.62 1.16
C ILE A 18 16.23 -4.92 0.17
N ASN A 19 16.78 -5.67 -0.76
CA ASN A 19 17.28 -5.15 -2.02
C ASN A 19 16.24 -5.41 -3.12
N LEU A 20 15.43 -4.39 -3.43
CA LEU A 20 14.32 -4.50 -4.39
C LEU A 20 14.77 -4.94 -5.79
N ASN A 21 15.97 -4.56 -6.22
CA ASN A 21 16.47 -4.93 -7.55
C ASN A 21 16.77 -6.43 -7.61
N VAL A 22 17.45 -6.94 -6.59
CA VAL A 22 17.74 -8.39 -6.46
C VAL A 22 16.46 -9.20 -6.32
N ILE A 23 15.50 -8.74 -5.52
CA ILE A 23 14.25 -9.48 -5.29
C ILE A 23 13.39 -9.53 -6.57
N LYS A 24 13.35 -8.46 -7.36
CA LYS A 24 12.58 -8.43 -8.62
C LYS A 24 13.13 -9.39 -9.68
N GLU A 25 14.43 -9.70 -9.62
CA GLU A 25 15.07 -10.67 -10.52
C GLU A 25 14.88 -12.12 -10.04
N ASN A 26 14.41 -12.33 -8.82
CA ASN A 26 14.17 -13.67 -8.27
C ASN A 26 12.99 -14.36 -8.98
N GLU A 27 13.22 -15.55 -9.53
CA GLU A 27 12.21 -16.31 -10.27
C GLU A 27 10.97 -16.66 -9.44
N VAL A 28 11.16 -16.99 -8.14
CA VAL A 28 10.04 -17.29 -7.24
C VAL A 28 9.20 -16.05 -7.00
N PHE A 29 9.86 -14.90 -6.81
CA PHE A 29 9.15 -13.62 -6.67
C PHE A 29 8.35 -13.28 -7.92
N GLN A 30 8.95 -13.40 -9.11
CA GLN A 30 8.27 -13.15 -10.38
C GLN A 30 7.09 -14.10 -10.58
N TYR A 31 7.27 -15.40 -10.31
CA TYR A 31 6.21 -16.39 -10.39
C TYR A 31 5.06 -16.02 -9.46
N VAL A 32 5.34 -15.73 -8.18
CA VAL A 32 4.30 -15.37 -7.21
C VAL A 32 3.61 -14.07 -7.62
N SER A 33 4.36 -13.03 -7.96
CA SER A 33 3.84 -11.72 -8.39
C SER A 33 2.89 -11.85 -9.58
N ASN A 34 3.24 -12.66 -10.58
CA ASN A 34 2.43 -12.83 -11.79
C ASN A 34 1.21 -13.75 -11.60
N THR A 35 1.27 -14.69 -10.66
CA THR A 35 0.22 -15.72 -10.52
C THR A 35 -0.77 -15.46 -9.39
N ASN A 36 -0.37 -14.69 -8.38
CA ASN A 36 -1.26 -14.41 -7.27
C ASN A 36 -2.43 -13.50 -7.70
N LYS A 37 -3.55 -13.65 -7.00
CA LYS A 37 -4.80 -12.89 -7.22
C LYS A 37 -5.22 -12.13 -5.97
N ILE A 38 -4.26 -11.83 -5.10
CA ILE A 38 -4.54 -11.14 -3.84
C ILE A 38 -4.91 -9.70 -4.17
N LYS A 39 -6.10 -9.30 -3.71
CA LYS A 39 -6.64 -7.96 -3.91
C LYS A 39 -6.73 -7.17 -2.63
N ILE A 40 -6.77 -7.86 -1.49
CA ILE A 40 -6.91 -7.25 -0.17
C ILE A 40 -5.69 -7.61 0.66
N VAL A 41 -4.96 -6.60 1.11
CA VAL A 41 -3.84 -6.76 2.05
C VAL A 41 -4.11 -5.95 3.31
N ASN A 42 -3.99 -6.61 4.45
CA ASN A 42 -4.08 -5.98 5.75
C ASN A 42 -2.89 -6.40 6.63
N PHE A 43 -1.98 -5.47 6.86
CA PHE A 43 -0.80 -5.68 7.69
C PHE A 43 -0.87 -4.81 8.94
N GLY A 44 -0.83 -5.47 10.10
CA GLY A 44 -0.80 -4.81 11.41
C GLY A 44 0.53 -4.12 11.75
N VAL A 45 1.51 -4.19 10.86
CA VAL A 45 2.88 -3.70 11.07
C VAL A 45 3.11 -2.31 10.46
N TRP A 46 4.18 -1.65 10.93
CA TRP A 46 4.62 -0.36 10.41
C TRP A 46 5.64 -0.60 9.30
N CYS A 47 5.32 -0.18 8.10
CA CYS A 47 6.19 -0.36 6.95
C CYS A 47 6.86 0.96 6.52
N SER A 48 8.11 0.82 6.12
CA SER A 48 8.91 1.78 5.36
C SER A 48 8.47 1.83 3.90
N LEU A 49 9.01 2.80 3.15
CA LEU A 49 8.73 2.92 1.73
C LEU A 49 9.15 1.67 0.93
N ASN A 50 10.34 1.12 1.20
CA ASN A 50 10.87 -0.04 0.47
C ASN A 50 10.00 -1.29 0.68
N GLU A 51 9.52 -1.50 1.91
CA GLU A 51 8.61 -2.60 2.24
C GLU A 51 7.28 -2.45 1.49
N ILE A 52 6.73 -1.24 1.42
CA ILE A 52 5.48 -0.98 0.69
C ILE A 52 5.68 -1.17 -0.82
N GLN A 53 6.81 -0.72 -1.37
CA GLN A 53 7.15 -0.97 -2.77
C GLN A 53 7.24 -2.48 -3.04
N LEU A 54 7.85 -3.26 -2.15
CA LEU A 54 7.91 -4.71 -2.27
C LEU A 54 6.51 -5.33 -2.27
N ILE A 55 5.65 -4.94 -1.33
CA ILE A 55 4.26 -5.44 -1.21
C ILE A 55 3.46 -5.14 -2.48
N VAL A 56 3.55 -3.92 -2.98
CA VAL A 56 2.85 -3.50 -4.20
C VAL A 56 3.34 -4.28 -5.43
N ASN A 57 4.64 -4.53 -5.54
CA ASN A 57 5.18 -5.33 -6.65
C ASN A 57 4.81 -6.81 -6.51
N LEU A 58 4.64 -7.30 -5.28
CA LEU A 58 4.22 -8.67 -5.03
C LEU A 58 2.73 -8.87 -5.34
N PHE A 59 1.88 -7.86 -5.14
CA PHE A 59 0.44 -7.95 -5.35
C PHE A 59 -0.02 -6.93 -6.41
N PRO A 60 0.21 -7.19 -7.71
CA PRO A 60 -0.09 -6.21 -8.76
C PRO A 60 -1.60 -5.91 -8.91
N GLN A 61 -2.47 -6.83 -8.49
CA GLN A 61 -3.94 -6.66 -8.51
C GLN A 61 -4.50 -6.09 -7.20
N LEU A 62 -3.65 -5.47 -6.37
CA LEU A 62 -4.05 -4.92 -5.09
C LEU A 62 -5.08 -3.80 -5.24
N GLU A 63 -6.26 -4.00 -4.67
CA GLU A 63 -7.37 -3.03 -4.64
C GLU A 63 -7.51 -2.37 -3.27
N TYR A 64 -7.19 -3.11 -2.19
CA TYR A 64 -7.34 -2.65 -0.82
C TYR A 64 -6.04 -2.86 -0.04
N LEU A 65 -5.52 -1.78 0.53
CA LEU A 65 -4.34 -1.81 1.39
C LEU A 65 -4.65 -1.19 2.75
N LYS A 66 -4.50 -1.97 3.82
CA LYS A 66 -4.54 -1.49 5.20
C LYS A 66 -3.19 -1.76 5.87
N ILE A 67 -2.46 -0.72 6.26
CA ILE A 67 -1.08 -0.86 6.74
C ILE A 67 -0.67 0.26 7.69
N GLY A 68 0.22 -0.04 8.63
CA GLY A 68 0.92 1.00 9.38
C GLY A 68 2.05 1.59 8.54
N MET A 69 2.33 2.88 8.71
CA MET A 69 3.40 3.55 7.95
C MET A 69 4.37 4.23 8.90
N ASN A 70 5.66 4.20 8.55
CA ASN A 70 6.66 5.00 9.23
C ASN A 70 6.31 6.49 9.13
N LYS A 71 6.14 7.15 10.29
CA LYS A 71 5.73 8.57 10.40
C LYS A 71 6.58 9.53 9.58
N LYS A 72 7.87 9.24 9.41
CA LYS A 72 8.82 10.06 8.65
C LYS A 72 8.63 9.92 7.14
N GLU A 73 8.06 8.80 6.68
CA GLU A 73 7.95 8.43 5.28
C GLU A 73 6.51 8.49 4.74
N ILE A 74 5.51 8.78 5.59
CA ILE A 74 4.09 8.76 5.21
C ILE A 74 3.80 9.52 3.92
N GLN A 75 4.36 10.73 3.76
CA GLN A 75 4.13 11.53 2.56
C GLN A 75 4.73 10.84 1.32
N SER A 76 5.96 10.34 1.40
CA SER A 76 6.63 9.62 0.32
C SER A 76 5.90 8.33 -0.05
N ILE A 77 5.41 7.60 0.96
CA ILE A 77 4.63 6.37 0.79
C ILE A 77 3.31 6.65 0.10
N VAL A 78 2.53 7.63 0.60
CA VAL A 78 1.24 7.98 0.01
C VAL A 78 1.44 8.48 -1.42
N ARG A 79 2.44 9.35 -1.65
CA ARG A 79 2.78 9.83 -2.99
C ARG A 79 3.10 8.65 -3.93
N PHE A 80 3.95 7.71 -3.50
CA PHE A 80 4.27 6.52 -4.27
C PHE A 80 3.01 5.73 -4.65
N LEU A 81 2.15 5.40 -3.68
CA LEU A 81 0.94 4.61 -3.89
C LEU A 81 -0.03 5.28 -4.88
N LEU A 82 -0.24 6.58 -4.74
CA LEU A 82 -1.19 7.31 -5.57
C LEU A 82 -0.67 7.55 -6.99
N LEU A 83 0.62 7.89 -7.16
CA LEU A 83 1.24 7.98 -8.48
C LEU A 83 1.16 6.65 -9.24
N LYS A 84 1.45 5.54 -8.55
CA LYS A 84 1.35 4.21 -9.13
C LYS A 84 -0.05 3.84 -9.60
N THR A 85 -1.07 4.31 -8.89
CA THR A 85 -2.48 4.09 -9.25
C THR A 85 -2.84 4.81 -10.55
N ASN A 86 -2.28 5.98 -10.79
CA ASN A 86 -2.49 6.73 -12.04
C ASN A 86 -1.81 6.07 -13.25
N ASP A 87 -0.89 5.14 -13.03
CA ASP A 87 -0.08 4.49 -14.08
C ASP A 87 -0.82 3.35 -14.81
N LYS A 88 -2.16 3.25 -14.67
CA LYS A 88 -3.09 2.23 -15.23
C LYS A 88 -2.78 0.77 -14.91
N THR A 89 -1.62 0.48 -14.32
CA THR A 89 -1.12 -0.86 -14.01
C THR A 89 -1.46 -1.31 -12.59
N GLN A 90 -1.98 -0.41 -11.77
CA GLN A 90 -2.29 -0.70 -10.37
C GLN A 90 -3.71 -0.27 -10.03
N HIS A 91 -4.43 -1.16 -9.37
CA HIS A 91 -5.87 -1.08 -9.14
C HIS A 91 -6.23 -0.61 -7.72
N LEU A 92 -5.35 0.11 -7.03
CA LEU A 92 -5.61 0.48 -5.65
C LEU A 92 -6.82 1.44 -5.62
N LEU A 93 -7.86 1.07 -4.88
CA LEU A 93 -9.10 1.85 -4.70
C LEU A 93 -9.29 2.27 -3.25
N PHE A 94 -8.63 1.57 -2.33
CA PHE A 94 -8.77 1.82 -0.90
C PHE A 94 -7.42 1.74 -0.19
N LEU A 95 -7.09 2.79 0.55
CA LEU A 95 -5.91 2.87 1.40
C LEU A 95 -6.33 3.21 2.82
N CYS A 96 -5.91 2.44 3.81
CA CYS A 96 -6.08 2.80 5.21
C CYS A 96 -4.80 2.70 6.02
N ILE A 97 -4.47 3.81 6.68
CA ILE A 97 -3.24 4.01 7.42
C ILE A 97 -3.52 3.82 8.91
N LEU A 98 -2.89 2.79 9.48
CA LEU A 98 -3.14 2.38 10.86
C LEU A 98 -2.63 3.40 11.88
N ARG A 99 -3.46 3.67 12.90
CA ARG A 99 -3.06 4.39 14.14
C ARG A 99 -2.31 5.70 13.89
N ILE A 100 -2.72 6.45 12.88
CA ILE A 100 -2.08 7.71 12.50
C ILE A 100 -2.74 8.90 13.24
N PRO A 101 -1.95 9.89 13.72
CA PRO A 101 -2.52 11.08 14.37
C PRO A 101 -3.45 11.88 13.45
N LYS A 102 -4.52 12.48 14.02
CA LYS A 102 -5.54 13.24 13.27
C LYS A 102 -4.99 14.38 12.41
N ILE A 103 -3.86 14.98 12.81
CA ILE A 103 -3.18 16.03 12.04
C ILE A 103 -2.81 15.59 10.62
N TYR A 104 -2.62 14.29 10.38
CA TYR A 104 -2.25 13.79 9.06
C TYR A 104 -3.40 13.82 8.05
N LEU A 105 -4.67 13.84 8.45
CA LEU A 105 -5.78 14.02 7.50
C LEU A 105 -5.65 15.34 6.74
N LYS A 106 -5.40 16.44 7.47
CA LYS A 106 -5.18 17.74 6.82
C LYS A 106 -3.92 17.73 5.96
N LYS A 107 -2.82 17.13 6.45
CA LYS A 107 -1.56 17.04 5.69
C LYS A 107 -1.70 16.25 4.39
N LEU A 108 -2.38 15.10 4.42
CA LEU A 108 -2.60 14.27 3.24
C LEU A 108 -3.56 14.95 2.27
N ASN A 109 -4.63 15.58 2.75
CA ASN A 109 -5.53 16.32 1.87
C ASN A 109 -4.83 17.49 1.17
N VAL A 110 -3.91 18.17 1.86
CA VAL A 110 -3.05 19.20 1.24
C VAL A 110 -2.14 18.57 0.18
N LEU A 111 -1.42 17.51 0.52
CA LEU A 111 -0.51 16.80 -0.40
C LEU A 111 -1.23 16.35 -1.69
N ILE A 112 -2.37 15.66 -1.55
CA ILE A 112 -3.14 15.11 -2.67
C ILE A 112 -3.62 16.24 -3.59
N LYS A 113 -4.10 17.35 -3.02
CA LYS A 113 -4.58 18.50 -3.80
C LYS A 113 -3.45 19.30 -4.44
N SER A 114 -2.34 19.53 -3.74
CA SER A 114 -1.23 20.32 -4.27
C SER A 114 -0.51 19.63 -5.42
N GLU A 115 -0.50 18.30 -5.42
CA GLU A 115 0.18 17.49 -6.44
C GLU A 115 -0.79 16.85 -7.44
N ASN A 116 -2.09 17.14 -7.36
CA ASN A 116 -3.13 16.55 -8.21
C ASN A 116 -3.06 15.01 -8.27
N LEU A 117 -2.87 14.35 -7.12
CA LEU A 117 -2.62 12.91 -7.06
C LEU A 117 -3.89 12.07 -7.26
N LEU A 118 -5.05 12.57 -6.83
CA LEU A 118 -6.35 11.90 -6.94
C LEU A 118 -7.46 12.92 -7.20
N HIS A 119 -8.42 12.52 -8.03
CA HIS A 119 -9.70 13.20 -8.23
C HIS A 119 -10.81 12.46 -7.48
N ASP A 120 -11.85 13.17 -7.04
CA ASP A 120 -13.08 12.60 -6.44
C ASP A 120 -12.90 11.62 -5.27
N TYR A 121 -11.84 11.77 -4.48
CA TYR A 121 -11.58 10.92 -3.32
C TYR A 121 -12.35 11.36 -2.06
N CYS A 122 -12.58 10.39 -1.18
CA CYS A 122 -13.03 10.63 0.18
C CYS A 122 -11.94 10.25 1.18
N SER A 123 -11.79 11.01 2.26
CA SER A 123 -10.87 10.68 3.36
C SER A 123 -11.56 10.85 4.72
N LYS A 124 -11.44 9.83 5.58
CA LYS A 124 -12.11 9.81 6.89
C LYS A 124 -11.32 9.01 7.93
N PHE A 125 -11.44 9.42 9.19
CA PHE A 125 -11.01 8.60 10.31
C PHE A 125 -12.07 7.56 10.69
N ILE A 126 -11.67 6.30 10.74
CA ILE A 126 -12.50 5.16 11.15
C ILE A 126 -11.69 4.36 12.17
N ASN A 127 -12.19 4.24 13.41
CA ASN A 127 -11.54 3.46 14.48
C ASN A 127 -10.03 3.77 14.67
N CYS A 128 -9.68 5.05 14.72
CA CYS A 128 -8.30 5.56 14.84
C CYS A 128 -7.39 5.36 13.61
N ASP A 129 -7.91 4.83 12.52
CA ASP A 129 -7.20 4.70 11.25
C ASP A 129 -7.66 5.79 10.27
N LEU A 130 -6.75 6.28 9.43
CA LEU A 130 -7.07 7.22 8.36
C LEU A 130 -7.28 6.44 7.08
N CYS A 131 -8.52 6.38 6.60
CA CYS A 131 -8.84 5.70 5.35
C CYS A 131 -9.12 6.71 4.23
N LEU A 132 -8.70 6.36 3.02
CA LEU A 132 -8.93 7.04 1.76
C LEU A 132 -9.53 6.06 0.75
N TRP A 133 -10.49 6.50 -0.04
CA TRP A 133 -11.06 5.72 -1.14
C TRP A 133 -11.46 6.62 -2.31
N TRP A 134 -11.38 6.08 -3.52
CA TRP A 134 -11.64 6.74 -4.80
C TRP A 134 -12.09 5.73 -5.87
#